data_AF-A0A956GUC4-F1
#
_entry.id   AF-A0A956GUC4-F1
#
_cell.length_a   1.000
_cell.length_b   1.000
_cell.length_c   1.000
_cell.angle_alpha   90.00
_cell.angle_beta   90.00
_cell.angle_gamma   90.00
#
_symmetry.space_group_name_H-M   'P 1'
#
loop_
_entity.id
_entity.type
_entity.pdbx_description
1 polymer ?
#
loop_
_entity_poly.entity_id
_entity_poly.type
_entity_poly.pdbx_seq_one_letter_code
_entity_poly.pdbx_strand_id
1 'polypeptide(L)'
;MSHVVTRSELEGALARVRAAVADPRDGIHGPGSPAWQLQRESMVFLGGGRAALLQLAHPFVAYAIDQHSKTRGDVVGRFQRTFRNVFAMSFGTLDEATTAARRVHNIHSRITGVIPEDVGAFPAGTRYHANDASSLLWVYATLIHTVVQVHELMRGRLPAARKDAFYRDTWQFARLFGIPEADLPPTWVAMDLYVERMMASPTLTVAEPARAMSRFLFGAVTPDGRPARRAAPGRLVELVTAALLPERLRRQYGLAWGLRERVAFAAAMAVMRPGYALLPARARWLPAYQDAERRVRGLPPSGVNRWMDARLTMLASLATSGSG
;
A
#
# COMPACT_ATOMS: atom_id res chain seq x y z
N MET A 1 -21.65 6.08 12.44
CA MET A 1 -21.40 7.50 12.10
C MET A 1 -19.98 7.61 11.60
N SER A 2 -19.71 8.35 10.51
CA SER A 2 -18.35 8.49 9.99
C SER A 2 -17.55 9.43 10.91
N HIS A 3 -16.36 9.01 11.35
CA HIS A 3 -15.49 9.81 12.21
C HIS A 3 -14.33 10.32 11.35
N VAL A 4 -14.22 11.64 11.18
CA VAL A 4 -13.15 12.25 10.39
C VAL A 4 -12.03 12.66 11.32
N VAL A 5 -10.85 12.08 11.13
CA VAL A 5 -9.66 12.38 11.92
C VAL A 5 -9.26 13.85 11.74
N THR A 6 -9.38 14.61 12.80
CA THR A 6 -9.01 16.03 12.87
C THR A 6 -7.50 16.19 12.96
N ARG A 7 -7.01 17.40 12.68
CA ARG A 7 -5.60 17.73 12.86
C ARG A 7 -5.16 17.60 14.32
N SER A 8 -6.03 17.94 15.28
CA SER A 8 -5.72 17.82 16.71
C SER A 8 -5.54 16.36 17.13
N GLU A 9 -6.40 15.47 16.67
CA GLU A 9 -6.29 14.02 16.93
C GLU A 9 -5.01 13.45 16.32
N LEU A 10 -4.66 13.86 15.09
CA LEU A 10 -3.39 13.49 14.48
C LEU A 10 -2.20 13.96 15.34
N GLU A 11 -2.13 15.23 15.72
CA GLU A 11 -0.99 15.73 16.52
C GLU A 11 -0.89 15.01 17.87
N GLY A 12 -2.02 14.68 18.51
CA GLY A 12 -2.04 13.84 19.71
C GLY A 12 -1.50 12.42 19.46
N ALA A 13 -1.80 11.81 18.31
CA ALA A 13 -1.23 10.52 17.92
C ALA A 13 0.27 10.62 17.61
N LEU A 14 0.71 11.67 16.93
CA LEU A 14 2.14 11.91 16.64
C LEU A 14 2.94 12.16 17.92
N ALA A 15 2.36 12.82 18.93
CA ALA A 15 3.00 12.98 20.24
C ALA A 15 3.24 11.62 20.91
N ARG A 16 2.27 10.69 20.86
CA ARG A 16 2.46 9.32 21.36
C ARG A 16 3.54 8.55 20.60
N VAL A 17 3.59 8.70 19.27
CA VAL A 17 4.67 8.09 18.47
C VAL A 17 6.03 8.63 18.89
N ARG A 18 6.17 9.96 19.06
CA ARG A 18 7.42 10.58 19.50
C ARG A 18 7.85 10.11 20.88
N ALA A 19 6.90 10.00 21.83
CA ALA A 19 7.19 9.53 23.18
C ALA A 19 7.65 8.06 23.24
N ALA A 20 7.25 7.24 22.27
CA ALA A 20 7.60 5.82 22.21
C ALA A 20 8.94 5.53 21.49
N VAL A 21 9.56 6.53 20.84
CA VAL A 21 10.80 6.37 20.09
C VAL A 21 11.99 6.86 20.93
N ALA A 22 12.92 5.96 21.22
CA ALA A 22 14.10 6.26 22.03
C ALA A 22 15.15 7.09 21.27
N ASP A 23 15.47 6.71 20.04
CA ASP A 23 16.38 7.46 19.16
C ASP A 23 15.62 7.94 17.91
N PRO A 24 15.47 9.26 17.69
CA PRO A 24 14.81 9.80 16.50
C PRO A 24 15.39 9.31 15.16
N ARG A 25 16.66 8.88 15.12
CA ARG A 25 17.33 8.35 13.91
C ARG A 25 16.79 6.99 13.49
N ASP A 26 16.27 6.22 14.45
CA ASP A 26 15.74 4.87 14.24
C ASP A 26 14.37 4.88 13.54
N GLY A 27 13.65 6.01 13.62
CA GLY A 27 12.30 6.14 13.09
C GLY A 27 11.27 5.46 13.99
N ILE A 28 10.07 5.21 13.47
CA ILE A 28 8.93 4.73 14.28
C ILE A 28 9.00 3.26 14.70
N HIS A 29 9.82 2.47 14.02
CA HIS A 29 9.99 1.02 14.24
C HIS A 29 11.37 0.68 14.81
N GLY A 30 12.42 1.32 14.28
CA GLY A 30 13.80 1.11 14.69
C GLY A 30 14.45 -0.22 14.28
N PRO A 31 15.77 -0.34 14.52
CA PRO A 31 16.57 -1.49 14.14
C PRO A 31 16.14 -2.77 14.85
N GLY A 32 16.01 -3.85 14.06
CA GLY A 32 15.67 -5.18 14.57
C GLY A 32 14.17 -5.42 14.80
N SER A 33 13.33 -4.41 14.66
CA SER A 33 11.88 -4.53 14.83
C SER A 33 11.25 -5.50 13.80
N PRO A 34 10.18 -6.24 14.18
CA PRO A 34 9.49 -7.13 13.26
C PRO A 34 8.99 -6.44 11.98
N ALA A 35 8.53 -5.17 12.06
CA ALA A 35 8.11 -4.40 10.90
C ALA A 35 9.27 -4.13 9.94
N TRP A 36 10.45 -3.70 10.43
CA TRP A 36 11.64 -3.57 9.58
C TRP A 36 11.99 -4.87 8.88
N GLN A 37 12.03 -5.98 9.62
CA GLN A 37 12.48 -7.27 9.09
C GLN A 37 11.55 -7.82 8.00
N LEU A 38 10.24 -7.62 8.12
CA LEU A 38 9.27 -8.10 7.15
C LEU A 38 9.11 -7.13 5.97
N GLN A 39 9.05 -5.81 6.22
CA GLN A 39 8.78 -4.82 5.18
C GLN A 39 10.00 -4.49 4.32
N ARG A 40 11.23 -4.79 4.77
CA ARG A 40 12.45 -4.51 3.98
C ARG A 40 12.55 -5.31 2.69
N GLU A 41 11.85 -6.45 2.58
CA GLU A 41 12.00 -7.38 1.47
C GLU A 41 11.28 -6.83 0.23
N SER A 42 11.98 -6.65 -0.88
CA SER A 42 11.45 -6.14 -2.16
C SER A 42 10.30 -6.95 -2.72
N MET A 43 10.15 -8.21 -2.31
CA MET A 43 9.01 -9.06 -2.69
C MET A 43 7.67 -8.43 -2.32
N VAL A 44 7.59 -7.52 -1.34
CA VAL A 44 6.33 -6.82 -0.98
C VAL A 44 5.67 -6.15 -2.19
N PHE A 45 6.44 -5.73 -3.20
CA PHE A 45 5.90 -5.16 -4.44
C PHE A 45 5.04 -6.14 -5.25
N LEU A 46 5.24 -7.45 -5.09
CA LEU A 46 4.41 -8.47 -5.71
C LEU A 46 2.95 -8.39 -5.24
N GLY A 47 2.72 -7.91 -4.01
CA GLY A 47 1.39 -7.66 -3.45
C GLY A 47 0.84 -6.27 -3.73
N GLY A 48 1.59 -5.38 -4.39
CA GLY A 48 1.15 -4.00 -4.61
C GLY A 48 -0.19 -3.91 -5.33
N GLY A 49 -0.43 -4.76 -6.33
CA GLY A 49 -1.71 -4.84 -7.03
C GLY A 49 -2.86 -5.31 -6.13
N ARG A 50 -2.62 -6.29 -5.24
CA ARG A 50 -3.60 -6.74 -4.25
C ARG A 50 -4.02 -5.62 -3.30
N ALA A 51 -3.05 -4.93 -2.69
CA ALA A 51 -3.34 -3.83 -1.77
C ALA A 51 -4.11 -2.71 -2.50
N ALA A 52 -3.64 -2.32 -3.69
CA ALA A 52 -4.30 -1.29 -4.50
C ALA A 52 -5.74 -1.65 -4.86
N LEU A 53 -6.00 -2.88 -5.32
CA LEU A 53 -7.35 -3.32 -5.69
C LEU A 53 -8.27 -3.52 -4.49
N LEU A 54 -7.77 -3.93 -3.32
CA LEU A 54 -8.58 -3.97 -2.11
C LEU A 54 -8.97 -2.58 -1.64
N GLN A 55 -8.07 -1.60 -1.75
CA GLN A 55 -8.36 -0.20 -1.45
C GLN A 55 -9.38 0.38 -2.44
N LEU A 56 -9.15 0.19 -3.74
CA LEU A 56 -10.05 0.65 -4.80
C LEU A 56 -11.42 -0.04 -4.77
N ALA A 57 -11.54 -1.23 -4.17
CA ALA A 57 -12.83 -1.89 -4.03
C ALA A 57 -13.73 -1.17 -3.03
N HIS A 58 -13.18 -0.28 -2.19
CA HIS A 58 -13.96 0.58 -1.32
C HIS A 58 -14.42 1.83 -2.12
N PRO A 59 -15.74 2.05 -2.32
CA PRO A 59 -16.26 3.17 -3.11
C PRO A 59 -15.71 4.55 -2.69
N PHE A 60 -15.61 4.84 -1.38
CA PHE A 60 -14.99 6.10 -0.93
C PHE A 60 -13.60 6.33 -1.52
N VAL A 61 -12.75 5.30 -1.55
CA VAL A 61 -11.39 5.40 -2.11
C VAL A 61 -11.42 5.55 -3.62
N ALA A 62 -12.29 4.79 -4.30
CA ALA A 62 -12.44 4.85 -5.76
C ALA A 62 -12.85 6.24 -6.24
N TYR A 63 -13.91 6.82 -5.68
CA TYR A 63 -14.37 8.16 -6.05
C TYR A 63 -13.42 9.26 -5.56
N ALA A 64 -12.80 9.11 -4.38
CA ALA A 64 -11.77 10.05 -3.94
C ALA A 64 -10.62 10.17 -4.95
N ILE A 65 -10.20 9.05 -5.54
CA ILE A 65 -9.16 9.07 -6.57
C ILE A 65 -9.69 9.66 -7.88
N ASP A 66 -10.89 9.27 -8.30
CA ASP A 66 -11.48 9.72 -9.56
C ASP A 66 -11.75 11.23 -9.59
N GLN A 67 -12.34 11.76 -8.52
CA GLN A 67 -12.80 13.14 -8.44
C GLN A 67 -11.67 14.13 -8.10
N HIS A 68 -10.58 13.68 -7.44
CA HIS A 68 -9.53 14.59 -6.96
C HIS A 68 -8.14 14.32 -7.54
N SER A 69 -7.98 13.30 -8.39
CA SER A 69 -6.66 12.94 -8.90
C SER A 69 -6.51 13.14 -10.40
N LYS A 70 -5.47 13.89 -10.77
CA LYS A 70 -4.93 13.92 -12.15
C LYS A 70 -4.21 12.61 -12.55
N THR A 71 -4.43 11.52 -11.78
CA THR A 71 -3.69 10.24 -11.88
C THR A 71 -3.60 9.73 -13.30
N ARG A 72 -4.68 9.84 -14.09
CA ARG A 72 -4.71 9.33 -15.47
C ARG A 72 -3.52 9.82 -16.30
N GLY A 73 -3.01 11.04 -16.09
CA GLY A 73 -1.83 11.57 -16.79
C GLY A 73 -0.45 11.36 -16.12
N ASP A 74 -0.36 10.87 -14.89
CA ASP A 74 0.92 10.70 -14.16
C ASP A 74 0.88 9.59 -13.11
N VAL A 75 0.80 8.33 -13.56
CA VAL A 75 0.72 7.19 -12.63
C VAL A 75 2.08 6.80 -12.06
N VAL A 76 3.15 6.91 -12.84
CA VAL A 76 4.50 6.65 -12.35
C VAL A 76 4.86 7.66 -11.26
N GLY A 77 4.60 8.95 -11.48
CA GLY A 77 4.82 9.98 -10.47
C GLY A 77 3.90 9.83 -9.26
N ARG A 78 2.64 9.41 -9.43
CA ARG A 78 1.75 9.12 -8.28
C ARG A 78 2.25 7.94 -7.44
N PHE A 79 2.65 6.86 -8.09
CA PHE A 79 3.21 5.69 -7.42
C PHE A 79 4.46 6.10 -6.64
N GLN A 80 5.40 6.83 -7.25
CA GLN A 80 6.59 7.35 -6.59
C GLN A 80 6.27 8.27 -5.41
N ARG A 81 5.33 9.22 -5.55
CA ARG A 81 4.92 10.11 -4.44
C ARG A 81 4.34 9.35 -3.26
N THR A 82 3.53 8.33 -3.53
CA THR A 82 2.93 7.47 -2.50
C THR A 82 4.01 6.67 -1.78
N PHE A 83 4.85 5.95 -2.53
CA PHE A 83 5.92 5.15 -1.96
C PHE A 83 6.97 5.97 -1.22
N ARG A 84 7.27 7.19 -1.67
CA ARG A 84 8.14 8.11 -0.92
C ARG A 84 7.59 8.42 0.47
N ASN A 85 6.29 8.68 0.59
CA ASN A 85 5.67 8.91 1.90
C ASN A 85 5.67 7.62 2.74
N VAL A 86 5.27 6.49 2.16
CA VAL A 86 5.27 5.19 2.87
C VAL A 86 6.67 4.82 3.36
N PHE A 87 7.70 4.98 2.53
CA PHE A 87 9.08 4.69 2.91
C PHE A 87 9.64 5.68 3.92
N ALA A 88 9.31 6.97 3.81
CA ALA A 88 9.65 7.94 4.85
C ALA A 88 9.01 7.58 6.19
N MET A 89 7.76 7.10 6.17
CA MET A 89 7.05 6.67 7.38
C MET A 89 7.60 5.36 7.95
N SER A 90 7.93 4.37 7.13
CA SER A 90 8.40 3.04 7.60
C SER A 90 9.90 2.98 7.91
N PHE A 91 10.75 3.69 7.16
CA PHE A 91 12.21 3.58 7.21
C PHE A 91 12.93 4.93 7.40
N GLY A 92 12.22 6.06 7.35
CA GLY A 92 12.79 7.38 7.62
C GLY A 92 13.10 7.60 9.09
N THR A 93 13.66 8.77 9.40
CA THR A 93 13.76 9.29 10.76
C THR A 93 12.36 9.60 11.32
N LEU A 94 12.28 9.80 12.64
CA LEU A 94 11.05 10.21 13.31
C LEU A 94 10.50 11.53 12.74
N ASP A 95 11.37 12.48 12.41
CA ASP A 95 10.96 13.76 11.84
C ASP A 95 10.49 13.63 10.39
N GLU A 96 11.14 12.79 9.57
CA GLU A 96 10.66 12.48 8.22
C GLU A 96 9.28 11.79 8.26
N ALA A 97 9.09 10.81 9.14
CA ALA A 97 7.84 10.09 9.30
C ALA A 97 6.69 11.02 9.75
N THR A 98 6.91 11.84 10.78
CA THR A 98 5.89 12.77 11.28
C THR A 98 5.62 13.93 10.32
N THR A 99 6.62 14.38 9.55
CA THR A 99 6.44 15.37 8.49
C THR A 99 5.61 14.80 7.34
N ALA A 100 5.89 13.56 6.93
CA ALA A 100 5.10 12.85 5.92
C ALA A 100 3.66 12.67 6.40
N ALA A 101 3.43 12.32 7.67
CA ALA A 101 2.10 12.20 8.27
C ALA A 101 1.28 13.49 8.16
N ARG A 102 1.83 14.62 8.61
CA ARG A 102 1.19 15.93 8.49
C ARG A 102 0.90 16.31 7.05
N ARG A 103 1.84 16.05 6.14
CA ARG A 103 1.66 16.31 4.71
C ARG A 103 0.50 15.50 4.14
N VAL A 104 0.44 14.20 4.42
CA VAL A 104 -0.63 13.32 3.94
C VAL A 104 -1.98 13.76 4.49
N HIS A 105 -2.07 14.04 5.80
CA HIS A 105 -3.31 14.53 6.41
C HIS A 105 -3.80 15.85 5.81
N ASN A 106 -2.89 16.79 5.54
CA ASN A 106 -3.23 18.06 4.88
C ASN A 106 -3.74 17.86 3.44
N ILE A 107 -3.18 16.90 2.70
CA ILE A 107 -3.68 16.52 1.38
C ILE A 107 -5.08 15.90 1.51
N HIS A 108 -5.25 14.91 2.39
CA HIS A 108 -6.52 14.22 2.61
C HIS A 108 -7.63 15.15 3.10
N SER A 109 -7.30 16.20 3.85
CA SER A 109 -8.27 17.21 4.33
C SER A 109 -8.97 17.95 3.18
N ARG A 110 -8.38 17.95 1.97
CA ARG A 110 -8.94 18.56 0.76
C ARG A 110 -9.64 17.54 -0.15
N ILE A 111 -9.61 16.26 0.19
CA ILE A 111 -10.19 15.17 -0.60
C ILE A 111 -11.48 14.75 0.08
N THR A 112 -12.56 15.41 -0.36
CA THR A 112 -13.92 15.22 0.14
C THR A 112 -14.88 15.32 -1.03
N GLY A 113 -15.90 14.49 -1.06
CA GLY A 113 -16.86 14.50 -2.17
C GLY A 113 -18.10 13.69 -1.86
N VAL A 114 -18.85 13.38 -2.91
CA VAL A 114 -20.07 12.56 -2.86
C VAL A 114 -20.00 11.43 -3.88
N ILE A 115 -20.53 10.27 -3.51
CA ILE A 115 -20.76 9.18 -4.44
C ILE A 115 -22.01 9.54 -5.28
N PRO A 116 -21.93 9.54 -6.62
CA PRO A 116 -23.02 9.97 -7.49
C PRO A 116 -24.07 8.89 -7.79
N GLU A 117 -23.82 7.63 -7.42
CA GLU A 117 -24.65 6.47 -7.77
C GLU A 117 -24.80 5.50 -6.59
N ASP A 118 -25.78 4.60 -6.67
CA ASP A 118 -25.90 3.51 -5.72
C ASP A 118 -24.81 2.47 -5.99
N VAL A 119 -24.01 2.16 -4.96
CA VAL A 119 -22.89 1.21 -5.09
C VAL A 119 -22.66 0.44 -3.79
N GLY A 120 -22.96 -0.86 -3.85
CA GLY A 120 -22.78 -1.76 -2.70
C GLY A 120 -23.59 -1.31 -1.50
N ALA A 121 -22.90 -1.00 -0.40
CA ALA A 121 -23.52 -0.50 0.83
C ALA A 121 -23.81 1.02 0.84
N PHE A 122 -23.52 1.74 -0.24
CA PHE A 122 -23.56 3.21 -0.28
C PHE A 122 -24.59 3.71 -1.29
N PRO A 123 -25.66 4.40 -0.85
CA PRO A 123 -26.60 5.03 -1.77
C PRO A 123 -25.98 6.28 -2.43
N ALA A 124 -26.55 6.69 -3.56
CA ALA A 124 -26.24 7.95 -4.22
C ALA A 124 -26.36 9.13 -3.24
N GLY A 125 -25.43 10.08 -3.34
CA GLY A 125 -25.32 11.22 -2.43
C GLY A 125 -24.52 10.95 -1.15
N THR A 126 -24.07 9.72 -0.90
CA THR A 126 -23.21 9.42 0.27
C THR A 126 -21.93 10.25 0.23
N ARG A 127 -21.67 11.01 1.30
CA ARG A 127 -20.46 11.83 1.46
C ARG A 127 -19.26 10.96 1.85
N TYR A 128 -18.09 11.29 1.32
CA TYR A 128 -16.82 10.68 1.73
C TYR A 128 -15.79 11.74 2.13
N HIS A 129 -14.87 11.33 3.01
CA HIS A 129 -13.71 12.11 3.42
C HIS A 129 -12.48 11.20 3.43
N ALA A 130 -11.36 11.63 2.85
CA ALA A 130 -10.14 10.81 2.85
C ALA A 130 -9.51 10.63 4.24
N ASN A 131 -9.85 11.50 5.20
CA ASN A 131 -9.49 11.36 6.62
C ASN A 131 -10.56 10.63 7.45
N ASP A 132 -11.53 9.96 6.83
CA ASP A 132 -12.46 9.09 7.55
C ASP A 132 -11.70 7.92 8.20
N ALA A 133 -11.85 7.74 9.51
CA ALA A 133 -11.09 6.78 10.32
C ALA A 133 -11.30 5.34 9.84
N SER A 134 -12.52 4.97 9.43
CA SER A 134 -12.81 3.63 8.92
C SER A 134 -12.13 3.36 7.57
N SER A 135 -12.07 4.37 6.70
CA SER A 135 -11.38 4.31 5.42
C SER A 135 -9.85 4.25 5.61
N LEU A 136 -9.31 5.04 6.53
CA LEU A 136 -7.90 5.00 6.90
C LEU A 136 -7.50 3.65 7.48
N LEU A 137 -8.32 3.09 8.39
CA LEU A 137 -8.14 1.75 8.95
C LEU A 137 -8.12 0.69 7.84
N TRP A 138 -9.05 0.75 6.88
CA TRP A 138 -9.09 -0.19 5.77
C TRP A 138 -7.82 -0.11 4.91
N VAL A 139 -7.39 1.10 4.53
CA VAL A 139 -6.16 1.31 3.76
C VAL A 139 -4.94 0.76 4.52
N TYR A 140 -4.81 1.08 5.81
CA TYR A 140 -3.77 0.53 6.67
C TYR A 140 -3.81 -1.01 6.71
N ALA A 141 -4.98 -1.59 6.96
CA ALA A 141 -5.16 -3.04 7.04
C ALA A 141 -4.74 -3.73 5.73
N THR A 142 -5.10 -3.18 4.57
CA THR A 142 -4.70 -3.77 3.29
C THR A 142 -3.18 -3.76 3.09
N LEU A 143 -2.47 -2.73 3.56
CA LEU A 143 -1.00 -2.67 3.47
C LEU A 143 -0.36 -3.75 4.36
N ILE A 144 -0.73 -3.78 5.65
CA ILE A 144 -0.14 -4.68 6.63
C ILE A 144 -0.50 -6.15 6.32
N HIS A 145 -1.76 -6.40 5.97
CA HIS A 145 -2.21 -7.75 5.64
C HIS A 145 -1.50 -8.30 4.41
N THR A 146 -1.33 -7.46 3.38
CA THR A 146 -0.66 -7.85 2.13
C THR A 146 0.80 -8.23 2.36
N VAL A 147 1.53 -7.55 3.26
CA VAL A 147 2.92 -7.91 3.58
C VAL A 147 3.01 -9.36 4.06
N VAL A 148 2.12 -9.78 4.97
CA VAL A 148 2.08 -11.15 5.47
C VAL A 148 1.68 -12.13 4.37
N GLN A 149 0.63 -11.83 3.59
CA GLN A 149 0.18 -12.70 2.50
C GLN A 149 1.28 -12.96 1.46
N VAL A 150 2.01 -11.92 1.07
CA VAL A 150 3.14 -12.04 0.13
C VAL A 150 4.32 -12.77 0.74
N HIS A 151 4.63 -12.51 2.01
CA HIS A 151 5.67 -13.25 2.71
C HIS A 151 5.35 -14.73 2.74
N GLU A 152 4.14 -15.10 3.16
CA GLU A 152 3.72 -16.51 3.22
C GLU A 152 3.66 -17.15 1.83
N LEU A 153 3.28 -16.37 0.81
CA LEU A 153 3.35 -16.80 -0.58
C LEU A 153 4.79 -17.09 -1.04
N MET A 154 5.78 -16.30 -0.66
CA MET A 154 7.14 -16.39 -1.20
C MET A 154 8.11 -17.21 -0.34
N ARG A 155 7.91 -17.22 0.98
CA ARG A 155 8.85 -17.74 1.98
C ARG A 155 8.24 -18.77 2.92
N GLY A 156 6.96 -19.08 2.77
CA GLY A 156 6.24 -20.02 3.61
C GLY A 156 5.64 -19.37 4.86
N ARG A 157 4.83 -20.14 5.58
CA ARG A 157 3.96 -19.67 6.65
C ARG A 157 4.73 -19.02 7.80
N LEU A 158 4.28 -17.85 8.26
CA LEU A 158 4.86 -17.17 9.40
C LEU A 158 4.29 -17.74 10.71
N PRO A 159 5.13 -17.96 11.74
CA PRO A 159 4.65 -18.33 13.07
C PRO A 159 3.67 -17.27 13.61
N ALA A 160 2.63 -17.72 14.32
CA ALA A 160 1.59 -16.83 14.85
C ALA A 160 2.18 -15.69 15.70
N ALA A 161 3.09 -16.01 16.62
CA ALA A 161 3.78 -15.01 17.46
C ALA A 161 4.54 -13.95 16.65
N ARG A 162 5.13 -14.31 15.50
CA ARG A 162 5.77 -13.34 14.61
C ARG A 162 4.76 -12.42 13.94
N LYS A 163 3.59 -12.94 13.57
CA LYS A 163 2.52 -12.14 12.97
C LYS A 163 1.93 -11.15 13.98
N ASP A 164 1.73 -11.58 15.23
CA ASP A 164 1.30 -10.67 16.31
C ASP A 164 2.35 -9.61 16.61
N ALA A 165 3.64 -9.98 16.70
CA ALA A 165 4.72 -9.02 16.95
C ALA A 165 4.85 -8.00 15.80
N PHE A 166 4.80 -8.47 14.54
CA PHE A 166 4.75 -7.62 13.36
C PHE A 166 3.55 -6.67 13.41
N TYR A 167 2.37 -7.21 13.66
CA TYR A 167 1.16 -6.41 13.68
C TYR A 167 1.18 -5.33 14.77
N ARG A 168 1.59 -5.69 15.98
CA ARG A 168 1.74 -4.75 17.10
C ARG A 168 2.67 -3.60 16.74
N ASP A 169 3.82 -3.91 16.15
CA ASP A 169 4.81 -2.93 15.73
C ASP A 169 4.22 -1.95 14.70
N THR A 170 3.37 -2.43 13.79
CA THR A 170 2.69 -1.60 12.79
C THR A 170 1.62 -0.64 13.36
N TRP A 171 1.27 -0.73 14.65
CA TRP A 171 0.39 0.26 15.28
C TRP A 171 1.02 1.66 15.30
N GLN A 172 2.34 1.75 15.37
CA GLN A 172 3.05 3.02 15.24
C GLN A 172 2.79 3.67 13.87
N PHE A 173 2.72 2.85 12.82
CA PHE A 173 2.38 3.31 11.48
C PHE A 173 0.91 3.75 11.39
N ALA A 174 -0.03 3.03 12.03
CA ALA A 174 -1.43 3.44 12.10
C ALA A 174 -1.61 4.82 12.78
N ARG A 175 -0.87 5.08 13.86
CA ARG A 175 -0.87 6.36 14.58
C ARG A 175 -0.41 7.54 13.70
N LEU A 176 0.41 7.32 12.67
CA LEU A 176 0.79 8.36 11.70
C LEU A 176 -0.39 8.87 10.85
N PHE A 177 -1.52 8.17 10.86
CA PHE A 177 -2.76 8.59 10.21
C PHE A 177 -3.82 9.06 11.22
N GLY A 178 -3.48 9.09 12.51
CA GLY A 178 -4.42 9.42 13.59
C GLY A 178 -5.53 8.39 13.80
N ILE A 179 -5.35 7.15 13.30
CA ILE A 179 -6.32 6.06 13.52
C ILE A 179 -6.46 5.81 15.03
N PRO A 180 -7.68 5.86 15.59
CA PRO A 180 -7.90 5.57 17.01
C PRO A 180 -7.46 4.17 17.37
N GLU A 181 -6.77 4.02 18.51
CA GLU A 181 -6.29 2.72 18.98
C GLU A 181 -7.43 1.76 19.31
N ALA A 182 -8.57 2.30 19.75
CA ALA A 182 -9.79 1.53 20.02
C ALA A 182 -10.39 0.89 18.75
N ASP A 183 -10.09 1.43 17.56
CA ASP A 183 -10.57 0.90 16.28
C ASP A 183 -9.63 -0.17 15.71
N LEU A 184 -8.39 -0.26 16.22
CA LEU A 184 -7.43 -1.26 15.75
C LEU A 184 -7.80 -2.64 16.30
N PRO A 185 -7.91 -3.67 15.44
CA PRO A 185 -8.06 -5.04 15.91
C PRO A 185 -6.97 -5.40 16.92
N PRO A 186 -7.27 -6.05 18.06
CA PRO A 186 -6.28 -6.18 19.13
C PRO A 186 -5.17 -7.20 18.85
N THR A 187 -5.32 -8.10 17.87
CA THR A 187 -4.35 -9.16 17.53
C THR A 187 -4.28 -9.36 16.03
N TRP A 188 -3.27 -10.08 15.55
CA TRP A 188 -3.18 -10.46 14.15
C TRP A 188 -4.41 -11.28 13.72
N VAL A 189 -4.87 -12.20 14.56
CA VAL A 189 -6.08 -13.01 14.28
C VAL A 189 -7.31 -12.10 14.11
N ALA A 190 -7.47 -11.10 14.98
CA ALA A 190 -8.57 -10.14 14.86
C ALA A 190 -8.44 -9.27 13.60
N MET A 191 -7.21 -8.89 13.21
CA MET A 191 -6.93 -8.18 11.96
C MET A 191 -7.27 -9.05 10.74
N ASP A 192 -6.89 -10.32 10.74
CA ASP A 192 -7.20 -11.27 9.66
C ASP A 192 -8.72 -11.42 9.49
N LEU A 193 -9.44 -11.64 10.60
CA LEU A 193 -10.91 -11.70 10.61
C LEU A 193 -11.58 -10.38 10.21
N TYR A 194 -11.00 -9.23 10.55
CA TYR A 194 -11.47 -7.94 10.08
C TYR A 194 -11.36 -7.84 8.55
N VAL A 195 -10.20 -8.20 7.99
CA VAL A 195 -9.95 -8.16 6.54
C VAL A 195 -10.86 -9.15 5.79
N GLU A 196 -11.02 -10.37 6.30
CA GLU A 196 -11.91 -11.37 5.72
C GLU A 196 -13.37 -10.89 5.69
N ARG A 197 -13.87 -10.36 6.81
CA ARG A 197 -15.25 -9.82 6.90
C ARG A 197 -15.44 -8.63 5.96
N MET A 198 -14.48 -7.71 5.90
CA MET A 198 -14.55 -6.57 4.99
C MET A 198 -14.59 -7.03 3.53
N MET A 199 -13.74 -8.00 3.15
CA MET A 199 -13.73 -8.60 1.80
C MET A 199 -15.04 -9.32 1.45
N ALA A 200 -15.73 -9.89 2.43
CA ALA A 200 -17.04 -10.52 2.23
C ALA A 200 -18.20 -9.53 2.24
N SER A 201 -18.02 -8.33 2.79
CA SER A 201 -19.08 -7.33 2.98
C SER A 201 -19.50 -6.60 1.69
N PRO A 202 -20.71 -6.02 1.65
CA PRO A 202 -21.15 -5.13 0.57
C PRO A 202 -20.39 -3.78 0.54
N THR A 203 -19.66 -3.43 1.60
CA THR A 203 -18.84 -2.22 1.67
C THR A 203 -17.75 -2.22 0.61
N LEU A 204 -17.20 -3.39 0.28
CA LEU A 204 -16.32 -3.52 -0.88
C LEU A 204 -17.14 -3.90 -2.10
N THR A 205 -17.37 -2.93 -2.98
CA THR A 205 -18.04 -3.12 -4.26
C THR A 205 -17.30 -2.31 -5.32
N VAL A 206 -16.82 -2.99 -6.37
CA VAL A 206 -16.01 -2.35 -7.41
C VAL A 206 -16.89 -1.47 -8.30
N ALA A 207 -16.80 -0.15 -8.08
CA ALA A 207 -17.40 0.88 -8.93
C ALA A 207 -16.66 1.03 -10.27
N GLU A 208 -17.24 1.74 -11.24
CA GLU A 208 -16.56 1.95 -12.52
C GLU A 208 -15.21 2.68 -12.40
N PRO A 209 -15.03 3.70 -11.56
CA PRO A 209 -13.71 4.31 -11.38
C PRO A 209 -12.64 3.32 -10.90
N ALA A 210 -13.02 2.35 -10.06
CA ALA A 210 -12.13 1.29 -9.62
C ALA A 210 -11.77 0.31 -10.75
N ARG A 211 -12.74 -0.07 -11.60
CA ARG A 211 -12.47 -0.90 -12.80
C ARG A 211 -11.56 -0.19 -13.80
N ALA A 212 -11.81 1.09 -14.05
CA ALA A 212 -10.96 1.91 -14.92
C ALA A 212 -9.52 1.96 -14.39
N MET A 213 -9.34 2.18 -13.08
CA MET A 213 -8.02 2.20 -12.45
C MET A 213 -7.34 0.82 -12.47
N SER A 214 -8.07 -0.27 -12.27
CA SER A 214 -7.52 -1.64 -12.40
C SER A 214 -6.96 -1.91 -13.81
N ARG A 215 -7.73 -1.58 -14.86
CA ARG A 215 -7.28 -1.71 -16.26
C ARG A 215 -6.02 -0.90 -16.52
N PHE A 216 -5.98 0.31 -15.98
CA PHE A 216 -4.81 1.18 -16.06
C PHE A 216 -3.59 0.56 -15.35
N LEU A 217 -3.74 0.11 -14.10
CA LEU A 217 -2.66 -0.40 -13.27
C LEU A 217 -1.94 -1.61 -13.87
N PHE A 218 -2.66 -2.48 -14.58
CA PHE A 218 -2.08 -3.65 -15.24
C PHE A 218 -1.70 -3.42 -16.71
N GLY A 219 -1.68 -2.16 -17.16
CA GLY A 219 -1.24 -1.79 -18.49
C GLY A 219 -2.14 -2.32 -19.61
N ALA A 220 -3.44 -2.52 -19.33
CA ALA A 220 -4.43 -2.83 -20.35
C ALA A 220 -4.84 -1.58 -21.13
N VAL A 221 -4.71 -0.39 -20.52
CA VAL A 221 -4.96 0.90 -21.14
C VAL A 221 -3.84 1.90 -20.84
N THR A 222 -3.59 2.82 -21.77
CA THR A 222 -2.70 3.98 -21.61
C THR A 222 -3.35 5.07 -20.74
N PRO A 223 -2.59 6.08 -20.28
CA PRO A 223 -3.09 7.31 -19.63
C PRO A 223 -4.33 7.94 -20.25
N ASP A 224 -4.38 7.99 -21.58
CA ASP A 224 -5.45 8.55 -22.40
C ASP A 224 -6.55 7.54 -22.74
N GLY A 225 -6.52 6.34 -22.14
CA GLY A 225 -7.57 5.33 -22.24
C GLY A 225 -7.50 4.42 -23.47
N ARG A 226 -6.43 4.47 -24.27
CA ARG A 226 -6.25 3.60 -25.45
C ARG A 226 -5.75 2.22 -25.03
N PRO A 227 -6.08 1.14 -25.76
CA PRO A 227 -5.55 -0.19 -25.47
C PRO A 227 -4.01 -0.23 -25.51
N ALA A 228 -3.39 -0.90 -24.53
CA ALA A 228 -1.94 -1.08 -24.45
C ALA A 228 -1.54 -2.56 -24.38
N ARG A 229 -0.34 -2.90 -24.86
CA ARG A 229 0.24 -4.23 -24.66
C ARG A 229 0.76 -4.33 -23.23
N ARG A 230 0.22 -5.28 -22.46
CA ARG A 230 0.68 -5.56 -21.09
C ARG A 230 2.13 -6.01 -21.10
N ALA A 231 3.02 -5.23 -20.50
CA ALA A 231 4.41 -5.64 -20.29
C ALA A 231 4.50 -6.84 -19.33
N ALA A 232 5.54 -7.66 -19.47
CA ALA A 232 5.70 -8.88 -18.68
C ALA A 232 5.63 -8.67 -17.15
N PRO A 233 6.25 -7.62 -16.56
CA PRO A 233 6.09 -7.34 -15.13
C PRO A 233 4.65 -7.04 -14.71
N GLY A 234 3.89 -6.32 -15.54
CA GLY A 234 2.48 -6.01 -15.29
C GLY A 234 1.61 -7.26 -15.27
N ARG A 235 1.87 -8.20 -16.19
CA ARG A 235 1.16 -9.48 -16.25
C ARG A 235 1.42 -10.36 -15.03
N LEU A 236 2.66 -10.37 -14.52
CA LEU A 236 3.00 -11.12 -13.31
C LEU A 236 2.29 -10.55 -12.06
N VAL A 237 2.32 -9.23 -11.89
CA VAL A 237 1.64 -8.58 -10.74
C VAL A 237 0.13 -8.77 -10.83
N GLU A 238 -0.46 -8.68 -12.02
CA GLU A 238 -1.88 -8.98 -12.24
C GLU A 238 -2.20 -10.43 -11.85
N LEU A 239 -1.37 -11.39 -12.25
CA LEU A 239 -1.56 -12.80 -11.95
C LEU A 239 -1.50 -13.08 -10.45
N VAL A 240 -0.52 -12.51 -9.73
CA VAL A 240 -0.46 -12.66 -8.27
C VAL A 240 -1.61 -11.93 -7.59
N THR A 241 -2.02 -10.76 -8.10
CA THR A 241 -3.18 -10.05 -7.58
C THR A 241 -4.45 -10.89 -7.74
N ALA A 242 -4.66 -11.51 -8.89
CA ALA A 242 -5.75 -12.44 -9.15
C ALA A 242 -5.64 -13.73 -8.33
N ALA A 243 -4.47 -14.12 -7.85
CA ALA A 243 -4.34 -15.24 -6.91
C ALA A 243 -4.80 -14.88 -5.50
N LEU A 244 -4.53 -13.64 -5.07
CA LEU A 244 -4.66 -13.18 -3.69
C LEU A 244 -5.96 -12.43 -3.38
N LEU A 245 -6.83 -12.24 -4.37
CA LEU A 245 -8.14 -11.63 -4.19
C LEU A 245 -9.25 -12.70 -4.08
N PRO A 246 -10.32 -12.44 -3.29
CA PRO A 246 -11.49 -13.31 -3.26
C PRO A 246 -12.19 -13.33 -4.63
N GLU A 247 -12.84 -14.44 -4.96
CA GLU A 247 -13.47 -14.64 -6.27
C GLU A 247 -14.44 -13.53 -6.66
N ARG A 248 -15.24 -13.05 -5.70
CA ARG A 248 -16.19 -11.95 -5.90
C ARG A 248 -15.50 -10.71 -6.46
N LEU A 249 -14.42 -10.24 -5.82
CA LEU A 249 -13.70 -9.05 -6.25
C LEU A 249 -12.97 -9.29 -7.58
N ARG A 250 -12.42 -10.48 -7.81
CA ARG A 250 -11.78 -10.82 -9.09
C ARG A 250 -12.75 -10.70 -10.26
N ARG A 251 -13.96 -11.24 -10.10
CA ARG A 251 -15.04 -11.13 -11.10
C ARG A 251 -15.46 -9.67 -11.29
N GLN A 252 -15.67 -8.92 -10.21
CA GLN A 252 -16.05 -7.50 -10.29
C GLN A 252 -14.97 -6.64 -10.99
N TYR A 253 -13.70 -6.96 -10.83
CA TYR A 253 -12.58 -6.32 -11.55
C TYR A 253 -12.35 -6.87 -12.96
N GLY A 254 -13.00 -7.96 -13.35
CA GLY A 254 -12.77 -8.62 -14.65
C GLY A 254 -11.41 -9.34 -14.76
N LEU A 255 -10.82 -9.76 -13.63
CA LEU A 255 -9.56 -10.49 -13.63
C LEU A 255 -9.79 -11.97 -13.97
N ALA A 256 -9.09 -12.46 -15.00
CA ALA A 256 -9.12 -13.86 -15.37
C ALA A 256 -8.45 -14.74 -14.29
N TRP A 257 -9.06 -15.89 -13.98
CA TRP A 257 -8.49 -16.87 -13.04
C TRP A 257 -9.00 -18.29 -13.30
N GLY A 258 -8.85 -18.74 -14.55
CA GLY A 258 -9.14 -20.10 -14.97
C GLY A 258 -7.97 -21.05 -14.75
N LEU A 259 -8.02 -22.21 -15.40
CA LEU A 259 -6.95 -23.20 -15.33
C LEU A 259 -5.62 -22.65 -15.85
N ARG A 260 -5.64 -21.88 -16.94
CA ARG A 260 -4.44 -21.28 -17.56
C ARG A 260 -3.71 -20.35 -16.60
N GLU A 261 -4.44 -19.46 -15.93
CA GLU A 261 -3.87 -18.54 -14.94
C GLU A 261 -3.34 -19.28 -13.72
N ARG A 262 -4.05 -20.31 -13.23
CA ARG A 262 -3.57 -21.12 -12.09
C ARG A 262 -2.26 -21.85 -12.41
N VAL A 263 -2.15 -22.43 -13.60
CA VAL A 263 -0.92 -23.09 -14.06
C VAL A 263 0.21 -22.07 -14.23
N ALA A 264 -0.06 -20.93 -14.88
CA ALA A 264 0.93 -19.88 -15.04
C ALA A 264 1.41 -19.33 -13.69
N PHE A 265 0.50 -19.19 -12.72
CA PHE A 265 0.83 -18.74 -11.38
C PHE A 265 1.71 -19.76 -10.65
N ALA A 266 1.33 -21.04 -10.69
CA ALA A 266 2.12 -22.11 -10.09
C ALA A 266 3.53 -22.17 -10.68
N ALA A 267 3.66 -22.08 -12.01
CA ALA A 267 4.95 -22.03 -12.70
C ALA A 267 5.77 -20.79 -12.30
N ALA A 268 5.14 -19.61 -12.26
CA ALA A 268 5.81 -18.38 -11.83
C ALA A 268 6.32 -18.49 -10.38
N MET A 269 5.50 -19.02 -9.46
CA MET A 269 5.92 -19.22 -8.06
C MET A 269 7.04 -20.26 -7.94
N ALA A 270 6.99 -21.35 -8.73
CA ALA A 270 8.01 -22.40 -8.73
C ALA A 270 9.39 -21.88 -9.14
N VAL A 271 9.44 -20.86 -10.01
CA VAL A 271 10.69 -20.19 -10.42
C VAL A 271 11.09 -19.10 -9.44
N MET A 272 10.16 -18.22 -9.06
CA MET A 272 10.48 -17.03 -8.28
C MET A 272 10.83 -17.33 -6.82
N ARG A 273 10.21 -18.34 -6.18
CA ARG A 273 10.52 -18.69 -4.79
C ARG A 273 11.99 -19.08 -4.59
N PRO A 274 12.55 -20.08 -5.32
CA PRO A 274 13.97 -20.41 -5.20
C PRO A 274 14.85 -19.27 -5.73
N GLY A 275 14.49 -18.63 -6.85
CA GLY A 275 15.25 -17.51 -7.39
C GLY A 275 15.42 -16.37 -6.38
N TYR A 276 14.34 -15.97 -5.70
CA TYR A 276 14.39 -14.97 -4.64
C TYR A 276 15.19 -15.47 -3.45
N ALA A 277 15.07 -16.75 -3.06
CA ALA A 277 15.83 -17.30 -1.93
C ALA A 277 17.36 -17.32 -2.15
N LEU A 278 17.80 -17.44 -3.40
CA LEU A 278 19.20 -17.41 -3.80
C LEU A 278 19.79 -16.00 -3.89
N LEU A 279 18.95 -14.95 -3.93
CA LEU A 279 19.44 -13.57 -3.98
C LEU A 279 20.17 -13.18 -2.68
N PRO A 280 21.34 -12.53 -2.78
CA PRO A 280 22.02 -11.99 -1.62
C PRO A 280 21.14 -10.95 -0.93
N ALA A 281 21.24 -10.85 0.39
CA ALA A 281 20.30 -10.07 1.20
C ALA A 281 20.17 -8.60 0.73
N ARG A 282 21.28 -7.94 0.37
CA ARG A 282 21.26 -6.56 -0.15
C ARG A 282 20.51 -6.42 -1.48
N ALA A 283 20.48 -7.43 -2.34
CA ALA A 283 19.70 -7.37 -3.58
C ALA A 283 18.19 -7.59 -3.32
N ARG A 284 17.85 -8.23 -2.20
CA ARG A 284 16.46 -8.42 -1.78
C ARG A 284 15.89 -7.21 -1.07
N TRP A 285 16.71 -6.40 -0.41
CA TRP A 285 16.21 -5.32 0.43
C TRP A 285 15.93 -4.03 -0.33
N LEU A 286 14.86 -3.35 0.08
CA LEU A 286 14.47 -2.05 -0.43
C LEU A 286 15.58 -1.01 -0.20
N PRO A 287 15.86 -0.11 -1.17
CA PRO A 287 16.81 0.98 -1.00
C PRO A 287 16.57 1.81 0.27
N ALA A 288 15.31 2.14 0.57
CA ALA A 288 14.94 2.88 1.77
C ALA A 288 15.36 2.19 3.08
N TYR A 289 15.24 0.87 3.16
CA TYR A 289 15.73 0.11 4.31
C TYR A 289 17.25 0.14 4.40
N GLN A 290 17.95 0.00 3.27
CA GLN A 290 19.41 0.05 3.25
C GLN A 290 19.93 1.41 3.72
N ASP A 291 19.29 2.51 3.27
CA ASP A 291 19.64 3.85 3.73
C ASP A 291 19.33 4.05 5.22
N ALA A 292 18.25 3.45 5.73
CA ALA A 292 17.95 3.44 7.16
C ALA A 292 19.02 2.68 7.97
N GLU A 293 19.46 1.51 7.52
CA GLU A 293 20.56 0.78 8.16
C GLU A 293 21.87 1.57 8.16
N ARG A 294 22.19 2.27 7.06
CA ARG A 294 23.37 3.15 7.00
C ARG A 294 23.25 4.29 7.99
N ARG A 295 22.08 4.96 8.04
CA ARG A 295 21.81 6.07 8.94
C ARG A 295 21.97 5.69 10.42
N VAL A 296 21.40 4.56 10.84
CA VAL A 296 21.53 4.06 12.22
C VAL A 296 22.99 3.74 12.58
N ARG A 297 23.81 3.35 11.60
CA ARG A 297 25.27 3.14 11.78
C ARG A 297 26.10 4.44 11.69
N GLY A 298 25.49 5.61 11.59
CA GLY A 298 26.19 6.89 11.41
C GLY A 298 26.86 7.05 10.04
N LEU A 299 26.47 6.25 9.05
CA LEU A 299 26.99 6.33 7.69
C LEU A 299 26.10 7.24 6.83
N PRO A 300 26.67 7.93 5.82
CA PRO A 300 25.87 8.72 4.88
C PRO A 300 24.89 7.83 4.08
N PRO A 301 23.89 8.38 3.36
CA PRO A 301 23.05 7.58 2.47
C PRO A 301 23.86 6.95 1.33
N SER A 302 23.37 5.85 0.75
CA SER A 302 24.04 5.15 -0.35
C SER A 302 24.11 6.03 -1.61
N GLY A 303 25.29 6.16 -2.20
CA GLY A 303 25.46 6.84 -3.49
C GLY A 303 24.71 6.15 -4.63
N VAL A 304 24.61 4.81 -4.57
CA VAL A 304 23.87 3.99 -5.54
C VAL A 304 22.37 4.24 -5.41
N ASN A 305 21.83 4.31 -4.19
CA ASN A 305 20.40 4.57 -3.99
C ASN A 305 20.03 5.97 -4.45
N ARG A 306 20.86 6.98 -4.15
CA ARG A 306 20.67 8.34 -4.67
C ARG A 306 20.68 8.39 -6.20
N TRP A 307 21.57 7.64 -6.84
CA TRP A 307 21.61 7.53 -8.29
C TRP A 307 20.35 6.84 -8.85
N MET A 308 19.88 5.76 -8.22
CA MET A 308 18.64 5.06 -8.62
C MET A 308 17.41 5.97 -8.47
N ASP A 309 17.29 6.68 -7.35
CA ASP A 309 16.20 7.63 -7.11
C ASP A 309 16.21 8.78 -8.13
N ALA A 310 17.40 9.31 -8.45
CA ALA A 310 17.56 10.33 -9.49
C ALA A 310 17.15 9.82 -10.87
N ARG A 311 17.53 8.58 -11.24
CA ARG A 311 17.12 7.95 -12.51
C ARG A 311 15.63 7.66 -12.58
N LEU A 312 15.03 7.16 -11.50
CA LEU A 312 13.59 6.93 -11.41
C LEU A 312 12.80 8.25 -11.52
N THR A 313 13.30 9.32 -10.90
CA THR A 313 12.70 10.66 -11.00
C THR A 313 12.79 11.20 -12.43
N MET A 314 13.96 11.05 -13.07
CA MET A 314 14.19 11.48 -14.46
C MET A 314 13.29 10.73 -15.47
N LEU A 315 13.14 9.42 -15.32
CA LEU A 315 12.25 8.62 -16.18
C LEU A 315 10.77 9.01 -15.99
N ALA A 316 10.36 9.33 -14.76
CA ALA A 316 9.01 9.79 -14.49
C ALA A 316 8.76 11.20 -15.07
N SER A 317 9.72 12.12 -14.97
CA SER A 317 9.58 13.46 -15.57
C SER A 317 9.47 13.41 -17.09
N LEU A 318 10.22 12.50 -17.73
CA LEU A 318 10.14 12.28 -19.19
C LEU A 318 8.79 11.69 -19.61
N ALA A 319 8.19 10.82 -18.79
CA ALA A 319 6.85 10.29 -19.04
C ALA A 319 5.75 11.36 -18.90
N THR A 320 5.97 12.40 -18.10
CA THR A 320 5.03 13.52 -17.94
C THR A 320 5.19 14.63 -18.99
N SER A 321 6.39 14.84 -19.53
CA SER A 321 6.67 15.90 -20.51
C SER A 321 6.30 15.56 -21.96
N GLY A 322 5.95 14.31 -22.26
CA GLY A 322 5.55 13.85 -23.60
C GLY A 322 4.06 14.00 -23.92
N SER A 323 3.32 14.81 -23.16
CA SER A 323 1.87 15.00 -23.30
C SER A 323 1.46 16.45 -23.62
N GLY A 324 2.38 17.20 -24.23
CA GLY A 324 2.11 18.52 -24.83
C GLY A 324 1.64 18.41 -26.27
#